data_AF-A0A2K4ZL64-F1
#
_entry.id   AF-A0A2K4ZL64-F1
#
_cell.length_a   1.000
_cell.length_b   1.000
_cell.length_c   1.000
_cell.angle_alpha   90.00
_cell.angle_beta   90.00
_cell.angle_gamma   90.00
#
_symmetry.space_group_name_H-M   'P 1'
#
loop_
_entity.id
_entity.type
_entity.pdbx_description
1 polymer ?
#
loop_
_entity_poly.entity_id
_entity_poly.type
_entity_poly.pdbx_seq_one_letter_code
_entity_poly.pdbx_strand_id
1 'polypeptide(L)' 'MRAVKAGYSFNLFPEESLSHINLEPTGGRVCVEGVTYPLYRGTTYAESEKVDRLLDAYGEMPIRDYKVKNREQER' A
#
# COMPACT_ATOMS: atom_id res chain seq x y z
N MET A 1 11.51 1.23 1.20
CA MET A 1 10.36 0.57 0.53
C MET A 1 9.10 0.86 1.32
N ARG A 2 8.03 1.28 0.65
CA ARG A 2 6.73 1.57 1.26
C ARG A 2 5.62 0.89 0.46
N ALA A 3 4.67 0.27 1.14
CA ALA A 3 3.50 -0.31 0.51
C ALA A 3 2.43 0.76 0.31
N VAL A 4 1.99 0.98 -0.93
CA VAL A 4 0.94 1.94 -1.28
C VAL A 4 -0.19 1.22 -2.03
N LYS A 5 -1.44 1.58 -1.72
CA LYS A 5 -2.62 0.99 -2.34
C LYS A 5 -3.48 1.98 -3.11
N ALA A 6 -4.11 1.48 -4.17
CA ALA A 6 -5.33 2.03 -4.77
C ALA A 6 -6.36 0.89 -4.84
N GLY A 7 -7.62 1.17 -4.50
CA GLY A 7 -8.66 0.13 -4.41
C GLY A 7 -8.26 -1.05 -3.50
N TYR A 8 -8.25 -2.26 -4.10
CA TYR A 8 -7.95 -3.55 -3.47
C TYR A 8 -6.54 -4.10 -3.79
N SER A 9 -5.73 -3.32 -4.50
CA SER A 9 -4.40 -3.71 -4.96
C SER A 9 -3.34 -2.78 -4.35
N PHE A 10 -2.08 -3.26 -4.30
CA PHE A 10 -0.95 -2.51 -3.77
C PHE A 10 0.36 -2.91 -4.45
N ASN A 11 1.42 -2.12 -4.26
CA ASN A 11 2.79 -2.52 -4.58
C ASN A 11 3.78 -1.85 -3.62
N LEU A 12 5.04 -2.30 -3.64
CA LEU A 12 6.15 -1.74 -2.89
C LEU A 12 6.97 -0.80 -3.78
N PHE A 13 7.17 0.43 -3.34
CA PHE A 13 8.03 1.39 -4.03
C PHE A 13 9.13 1.94 -3.12
N PRO A 14 10.29 2.34 -3.67
CA PRO A 14 11.22 3.22 -3.01
C PRO A 14 10.53 4.53 -2.58
N GLU A 15 10.97 5.13 -1.47
CA GLU A 15 10.30 6.35 -0.98
C GLU A 15 10.49 7.54 -1.92
N GLU A 16 11.61 7.54 -2.65
CA GLU A 16 11.97 8.53 -3.66
C GLU A 16 10.94 8.56 -4.80
N SER A 17 10.41 7.39 -5.18
CA SER A 17 9.37 7.24 -6.20
C SER A 17 8.02 7.78 -5.74
N LEU A 18 7.83 7.98 -4.43
CA LEU A 18 6.57 8.42 -3.81
C LEU A 18 6.63 9.87 -3.33
N SER A 19 7.78 10.54 -3.45
CA SER A 19 8.05 11.87 -2.89
C SER A 19 7.11 12.98 -3.41
N HIS A 20 6.46 12.77 -4.56
CA HIS A 20 5.50 13.68 -5.18
C HIS A 20 4.02 13.30 -4.94
N ILE A 21 3.79 12.30 -4.07
CA ILE A 21 2.45 11.81 -3.70
C ILE A 21 2.25 12.01 -2.20
N ASN A 22 1.17 12.70 -1.84
CA ASN A 22 0.79 12.84 -0.44
C ASN A 22 0.08 11.56 0.03
N LEU A 23 0.68 10.88 1.01
CA LEU A 23 0.24 9.59 1.50
C LEU A 23 -0.16 9.65 2.98
N GLU A 24 -1.20 8.91 3.33
CA GLU A 24 -1.62 8.67 4.72
C GLU A 24 -1.61 7.18 5.08
N PRO A 25 -1.33 6.83 6.34
CA PRO A 25 -1.41 5.45 6.80
C PRO A 25 -2.86 4.95 6.81
N THR A 26 -3.06 3.70 6.43
CA THR A 26 -4.40 3.07 6.44
C THR A 26 -4.70 2.33 7.76
N GLY A 27 -3.71 2.19 8.63
CA GLY A 27 -3.72 1.26 9.77
C GLY A 27 -3.54 -0.21 9.38
N GLY A 28 -3.59 -0.54 8.08
CA GLY A 28 -3.32 -1.88 7.56
C GLY A 28 -1.83 -2.17 7.40
N ARG A 29 -1.51 -3.46 7.29
CA ARG A 29 -0.16 -3.98 7.03
C ARG A 29 -0.22 -5.13 6.03
N VAL A 30 0.82 -5.26 5.21
CA VAL A 30 1.00 -6.35 4.25
C VAL A 30 2.35 -7.02 4.49
N CYS A 31 2.44 -8.33 4.29
CA CYS A 31 3.67 -9.11 4.41
C CYS A 31 4.10 -9.60 3.04
N VAL A 32 5.25 -9.13 2.55
CA VAL A 32 5.83 -9.51 1.25
C VAL A 32 7.19 -10.13 1.53
N GLU A 33 7.41 -11.35 1.06
CA GLU A 33 8.66 -12.10 1.26
C GLU A 33 9.13 -12.15 2.73
N GLY A 34 8.18 -12.27 3.67
CA GLY A 34 8.45 -12.33 5.11
C GLY A 34 8.68 -10.96 5.78
N VAL A 35 8.69 -9.86 5.02
CA VAL A 35 8.84 -8.50 5.56
C VAL A 35 7.48 -7.82 5.64
N THR A 36 7.16 -7.25 6.80
CA THR A 36 5.88 -6.56 7.02
C THR A 36 6.01 -5.06 6.79
N TYR A 37 5.23 -4.56 5.83
CA TYR A 37 5.16 -3.14 5.49
C TYR A 37 3.85 -2.51 5.95
N PRO A 38 3.89 -1.30 6.55
CA PRO A 38 2.70 -0.49 6.75
C PRO A 38 2.10 -0.09 5.40
N LEU A 39 0.77 -0.16 5.30
CA LEU A 39 0.04 0.13 4.06
C LEU A 39 -0.47 1.57 4.05
N TYR A 40 -0.14 2.30 2.99
CA TYR A 40 -0.51 3.71 2.79
C TYR A 40 -1.45 3.87 1.60
N ARG A 41 -2.18 4.99 1.56
CA ARG A 41 -2.99 5.41 0.41
C ARG A 41 -2.81 6.90 0.15
N GLY A 42 -3.21 7.36 -1.04
CA GLY A 42 -3.30 8.80 -1.33
C GLY A 42 -4.26 9.50 -0.36
N THR A 43 -3.91 10.70 0.08
CA THR A 43 -4.73 11.50 1.02
C THR A 43 -6.00 12.07 0.39
N THR A 44 -6.01 12.20 -0.94
CA THR A 44 -7.16 12.70 -1.72
C THR A 44 -7.39 11.79 -2.93
N TYR A 45 -8.48 12.04 -3.66
CA TYR A 45 -8.74 11.34 -4.92
C TYR A 45 -7.61 11.52 -5.94
N ALA A 46 -7.14 12.76 -6.14
CA ALA A 46 -6.04 13.05 -7.08
C ALA A 46 -4.73 12.35 -6.67
N GLU A 47 -4.44 12.28 -5.36
CA GLU A 47 -3.27 11.54 -4.86
C GLU A 47 -3.45 10.02 -5.01
N SER A 48 -4.67 9.51 -4.84
CA SER A 48 -4.98 8.10 -5.09
C SER A 48 -4.82 7.76 -6.57
N GLU A 49 -5.19 8.65 -7.49
CA GLU A 49 -5.03 8.45 -8.93
C GLU A 49 -3.54 8.38 -9.33
N LYS A 50 -2.67 9.15 -8.69
CA LYS A 50 -1.21 9.02 -8.88
C LYS A 50 -0.71 7.64 -8.45
N VAL A 51 -1.21 7.12 -7.32
CA VAL A 51 -0.86 5.76 -6.85
C VAL A 51 -1.38 4.72 -7.85
N ASP A 52 -2.61 4.86 -8.32
CA ASP A 52 -3.24 3.97 -9.31
C ASP A 52 -2.39 3.85 -10.59
N ARG A 53 -1.96 4.99 -11.14
CA ARG A 53 -1.06 5.03 -12.30
C ARG A 53 0.29 4.35 -12.07
N LEU A 54 0.82 4.40 -10.84
CA LEU A 54 2.05 3.65 -10.50
C LEU A 54 1.79 2.14 -10.47
N LEU A 55 0.64 1.71 -9.95
CA LEU A 55 0.24 0.31 -9.96
C LEU A 55 0.05 -0.20 -11.39
N ASP A 56 -0.62 0.56 -12.25
CA ASP A 56 -0.78 0.23 -13.66
C ASP A 56 0.57 0.11 -14.40
N ALA A 57 1.52 1.00 -14.09
CA ALA A 57 2.81 1.05 -14.77
C ALA A 57 3.79 -0.04 -14.31
N TYR A 58 3.80 -0.38 -13.02
CA TYR A 58 4.79 -1.28 -12.41
C TYR A 58 4.21 -2.61 -11.94
N GLY A 59 2.93 -2.84 -12.17
CA GLY A 59 2.19 -4.00 -11.72
C GLY A 59 1.65 -3.85 -10.30
N GLU A 60 0.72 -4.74 -9.98
CA GLU A 60 0.00 -4.69 -8.72
C GLU A 60 -0.16 -6.07 -8.10
N MET A 61 -0.23 -6.09 -6.77
CA MET A 61 -0.47 -7.27 -5.95
C MET A 61 -1.82 -7.15 -5.24
N PRO A 62 -2.64 -8.21 -5.20
CA PRO A 62 -3.92 -8.18 -4.51
C PRO A 62 -3.72 -8.12 -2.99
N ILE A 63 -4.23 -7.10 -2.30
CA ILE A 63 -4.01 -6.90 -0.85
C ILE A 63 -4.45 -8.13 -0.04
N ARG A 64 -5.53 -8.80 -0.46
CA ARG A 64 -6.11 -9.95 0.25
C ARG A 64 -5.09 -11.06 0.52
N ASP A 65 -4.15 -11.26 -0.39
CA ASP A 65 -3.20 -12.38 -0.31
C ASP A 65 -2.00 -12.07 0.60
N TYR A 66 -1.75 -10.78 0.85
CA TYR A 66 -0.61 -10.30 1.62
C TYR A 66 -1.00 -9.64 2.95
N LYS A 67 -2.30 -9.40 3.18
CA LYS A 67 -2.78 -8.69 4.37
C LYS A 67 -2.44 -9.47 5.64
N VAL A 68 -1.74 -8.80 6.55
CA VAL A 68 -1.51 -9.34 7.89
C VAL A 68 -2.79 -9.21 8.70
N LYS A 69 -3.32 -10.33 9.19
CA LYS A 69 -4.42 -10.33 10.15
C LYS A 69 -3.82 -9.98 11.52
N ASN A 70 -4.20 -8.83 12.09
CA ASN A 70 -3.90 -8.55 13.49
C ASN A 70 -4.61 -9.62 14.34
N ARG A 71 -3.84 -10.49 15.01
CA ARG A 71 -4.35 -11.56 15.86
C ARG A 71 -4.81 -11.06 17.25
N GLU A 72 -5.00 -9.76 17.43
CA GLU A 72 -5.28 -9.12 18.72
C GLU A 72 -6.70 -8.53 18.81
N GLN A 73 -7.72 -9.31 18.44
CA GLN A 73 -9.12 -9.06 18.80
C GLN A 73 -9.87 -10.35 19.21
N GLU A 74 -9.15 -11.35 19.73
CA GLU A 74 -9.76 -12.56 20.32
C GLU A 74 -9.30 -12.77 21.77
N ARG A 75 -9.46 -11.73 22.61
CA ARG A 75 -9.41 -11.88 24.07
C ARG A 75 -10.61 -11.23 24.72
#